data_AF-A0AAV7Q3G1-F1
#
_entry.id   AF-A0AAV7Q3G1-F1
#
_cell.length_a   1.000
_cell.length_b   1.000
_cell.length_c   1.000
_cell.angle_alpha   90.00
_cell.angle_beta   90.00
_cell.angle_gamma   90.00
#
_symmetry.space_group_name_H-M   'P 1'
#
loop_
_entity.id
_entity.type
_entity.pdbx_description
1 polymer ?
#
loop_
_entity_poly.entity_id
_entity_poly.type
_entity_poly.pdbx_seq_one_letter_code
_entity_poly.pdbx_strand_id
1 'polypeptide(L)'
;MVEIAKQLQVPNATPQEVNLCCEHEEKLKLFCEDDQEPICVVCSMSRDHKAHTVLPIQEAAQEYKEKFQSSLDCLKKDLEDMLELHRKEEMKVTQLAAKFKSQREQITNEFEELQTFLEKEKSRHLSNLEEEEKKSLQSIKETVTELEEQQFVLRSWITEIELKCQQQDVELLKDAKIVLSRYENMKPQQTNVYTLMENKEETQEEEETQEEAEDEEEVEEKAEEEAEEEVEFEVEEDEEEEEEEEMPDEEEEEEVDLQRKIIESLAPDWTIA
;
A
#
# COMPACT_ATOMS: atom_id res chain seq x y z
N MET A 1 8.41 2.89 -27.74
CA MET A 1 7.76 3.08 -29.04
C MET A 1 7.36 4.54 -29.06
N VAL A 2 7.94 5.41 -29.88
CA VAL A 2 7.34 5.81 -31.16
C VAL A 2 8.46 6.17 -32.15
N GLU A 3 8.63 5.32 -33.16
CA GLU A 3 9.51 5.57 -34.32
C GLU A 3 8.73 6.43 -35.34
N ILE A 4 8.62 7.73 -35.10
CA ILE A 4 8.11 8.69 -36.11
C ILE A 4 9.22 9.71 -36.42
N ALA A 5 10.28 9.24 -37.07
CA ALA A 5 11.23 10.11 -37.74
C ALA A 5 11.72 9.49 -39.06
N LYS A 6 10.83 8.75 -39.74
CA LYS A 6 11.20 8.03 -40.96
C LYS A 6 10.11 8.11 -42.02
N GLN A 7 9.73 9.33 -42.41
CA GLN A 7 9.14 9.61 -43.72
C GLN A 7 8.94 11.11 -43.96
N LEU A 8 10.03 11.84 -44.15
CA LEU A 8 10.03 13.00 -45.03
C LEU A 8 11.22 12.85 -45.98
N GLN A 9 11.05 11.98 -46.98
CA GLN A 9 11.93 12.01 -48.14
C GLN A 9 11.67 13.34 -48.84
N VAL A 10 12.56 14.33 -48.63
CA VAL A 10 12.62 15.52 -49.47
C VAL A 10 12.96 15.05 -50.89
N PRO A 11 12.07 15.21 -51.89
CA PRO A 11 12.42 14.86 -53.25
C PRO A 11 13.58 15.76 -53.70
N ASN A 12 14.69 15.16 -54.09
CA ASN A 12 15.79 15.85 -54.74
C ASN A 12 15.28 16.43 -56.07
N ALA A 13 15.05 17.75 -56.11
CA ALA A 13 14.52 18.44 -57.27
C ALA A 13 15.51 18.37 -58.45
N THR A 14 15.04 17.84 -59.58
CA THR A 14 15.73 17.90 -60.86
C THR A 14 15.82 19.34 -61.40
N PRO A 15 16.81 19.69 -62.24
CA PRO A 15 17.07 21.07 -62.63
C PRO A 15 16.03 21.62 -63.62
N GLN A 16 15.45 22.78 -63.29
CA GLN A 16 14.69 23.70 -64.15
C GLN A 16 13.38 23.15 -64.76
N GLU A 17 12.34 23.03 -63.94
CA GLU A 17 11.01 23.44 -64.42
C GLU A 17 11.07 24.95 -64.70
N VAL A 18 10.70 25.33 -65.92
CA VAL A 18 10.70 26.73 -66.34
C VAL A 18 9.55 27.42 -65.60
N ASN A 19 9.86 28.14 -64.51
CA ASN A 19 8.94 28.98 -63.75
C ASN A 19 8.42 30.13 -64.62
N LEU A 20 7.43 29.86 -65.48
CA LEU A 20 6.79 30.82 -66.37
C LEU A 20 5.43 31.24 -65.82
N CYS A 21 5.11 32.51 -65.99
CA CYS A 21 3.78 33.05 -65.77
C CYS A 21 2.80 32.39 -66.75
N CYS A 22 1.66 31.92 -66.22
CA CYS A 22 0.63 31.27 -67.02
C CYS A 22 -0.05 32.20 -68.03
N GLU A 23 -0.13 33.51 -67.74
CA GLU A 23 -0.80 34.49 -68.61
C GLU A 23 0.11 35.09 -69.69
N HIS A 24 1.40 35.25 -69.37
CA HIS A 24 2.34 36.00 -70.21
C HIS A 24 3.45 35.13 -70.80
N GLU A 25 3.55 33.86 -70.37
CA GLU A 25 4.63 32.93 -70.74
C GLU A 25 6.04 33.48 -70.44
N GLU A 26 6.15 34.46 -69.54
CA GLU A 26 7.39 35.09 -69.10
C GLU A 26 7.94 34.48 -67.81
N LYS A 27 9.26 34.51 -67.63
CA LYS A 27 9.89 34.02 -66.39
C LYS A 27 9.41 34.81 -65.17
N LEU A 28 8.99 34.08 -64.14
CA LEU A 28 8.71 34.62 -62.80
C LEU A 28 10.03 35.07 -62.17
N LYS A 29 10.15 36.37 -61.94
CA LYS A 29 11.38 37.02 -61.42
C LYS A 29 11.11 37.95 -60.25
N LEU A 30 9.84 38.27 -60.01
CA LEU A 30 9.38 39.15 -58.95
C LEU A 30 8.48 38.36 -58.01
N PHE A 31 8.34 38.83 -56.79
CA PHE A 31 7.40 38.35 -55.79
C PHE A 31 6.53 39.53 -55.36
N CYS A 32 5.21 39.36 -55.42
CA CYS A 32 4.26 40.32 -54.89
C CYS A 32 4.06 40.02 -53.40
N GLU A 33 4.39 40.96 -52.51
CA GLU A 33 4.25 40.75 -51.07
C GLU A 33 2.79 40.75 -50.63
N ASP A 34 1.96 41.61 -51.22
CA ASP A 34 0.54 41.74 -50.89
C ASP A 34 -0.24 40.48 -51.25
N ASP A 35 0.06 39.88 -52.40
CA ASP A 35 -0.63 38.67 -52.91
C ASP A 35 0.10 37.37 -52.55
N GLN A 36 1.29 37.46 -51.93
CA GLN A 36 2.16 36.34 -51.55
C GLN A 36 2.46 35.34 -52.69
N GLU A 37 2.67 35.85 -53.91
CA GLU A 37 2.89 35.00 -55.08
C GLU A 37 4.02 35.49 -56.00
N PRO A 38 4.73 34.57 -56.67
CA PRO A 38 5.71 34.92 -57.67
C PRO A 38 5.04 35.40 -58.96
N ILE A 39 5.44 36.58 -59.46
CA ILE A 39 4.89 37.19 -60.67
C ILE A 39 5.98 37.49 -61.73
N CYS A 40 5.57 37.67 -62.99
CA CYS A 40 6.46 38.16 -64.05
C CYS A 40 6.48 39.70 -64.11
N VAL A 41 7.36 40.25 -64.95
CA VAL A 41 7.50 41.72 -65.07
C VAL A 41 6.24 42.35 -65.66
N VAL A 42 5.56 41.68 -66.60
CA VAL A 42 4.31 42.20 -67.16
C VAL A 42 3.20 42.25 -66.11
N CYS A 43 3.05 41.21 -65.28
CA CYS A 43 2.10 41.18 -64.17
C CYS A 43 2.33 42.34 -63.19
N SER A 44 3.58 42.69 -62.88
CA SER A 44 3.87 43.82 -61.96
C SER A 44 3.37 45.18 -62.47
N MET A 45 3.14 45.30 -63.78
CA MET A 45 2.61 46.51 -64.41
C MET A 45 1.10 46.42 -64.68
N SER A 46 0.48 45.25 -64.44
CA SER A 46 -0.96 45.05 -64.60
C SER A 46 -1.73 45.89 -63.58
N ARG A 47 -3.02 46.12 -63.82
CA ARG A 47 -3.84 46.86 -62.84
C ARG A 47 -3.91 46.14 -61.49
N ASP A 48 -3.69 44.84 -61.49
CA ASP A 48 -3.85 43.97 -60.33
C ASP A 48 -2.68 44.12 -59.35
N HIS A 49 -1.42 44.21 -59.84
CA HIS A 49 -0.24 44.34 -58.96
C HIS A 49 0.44 45.71 -59.01
N LYS A 50 0.00 46.64 -59.86
CA LYS A 50 0.68 47.94 -60.06
C LYS A 50 0.82 48.79 -58.79
N ALA A 51 -0.08 48.61 -57.82
CA ALA A 51 -0.04 49.31 -56.55
C ALA A 51 0.60 48.50 -55.41
N HIS A 52 0.96 47.24 -55.66
CA HIS A 52 1.50 46.32 -54.67
C HIS A 52 3.01 46.46 -54.53
N THR A 53 3.53 46.02 -53.39
CA THR A 53 4.97 45.98 -53.14
C THR A 53 5.54 44.73 -53.81
N VAL A 54 6.51 44.94 -54.70
CA VAL A 54 7.14 43.88 -55.47
C VAL A 54 8.64 43.85 -55.21
N LEU A 55 9.14 42.66 -54.89
CA LEU A 55 10.56 42.41 -54.63
C LEU A 55 11.14 41.47 -55.69
N PRO A 56 12.46 41.53 -55.97
CA PRO A 56 13.13 40.48 -56.71
C PRO A 56 12.95 39.13 -56.01
N ILE A 57 12.67 38.08 -56.80
CA ILE A 57 12.36 36.75 -56.25
C ILE A 57 13.48 36.18 -55.39
N GLN A 58 14.74 36.52 -55.68
CA GLN A 58 15.89 36.10 -54.87
C GLN A 58 15.92 36.76 -53.49
N GLU A 59 15.49 38.02 -53.39
CA GLU A 59 15.45 38.76 -52.13
C GLU A 59 14.33 38.22 -51.24
N ALA A 60 13.11 38.09 -51.80
CA ALA A 60 11.99 37.48 -51.09
C ALA A 60 12.29 36.03 -50.66
N ALA A 61 12.89 35.21 -51.53
CA ALA A 61 13.25 33.84 -51.19
C ALA A 61 14.28 33.77 -50.04
N GLN A 62 15.22 34.70 -49.97
CA GLN A 62 16.19 34.75 -48.88
C GLN A 62 15.51 35.12 -47.56
N GLU A 63 14.61 36.11 -47.55
CA GLU A 63 13.86 36.51 -46.36
C GLU A 63 12.97 35.36 -45.83
N TYR A 64 12.20 34.71 -46.70
CA TYR A 64 11.38 33.56 -46.30
C TYR A 64 12.23 32.37 -45.84
N LYS A 65 13.41 32.17 -46.43
CA LYS A 65 14.34 31.14 -45.97
C LYS A 65 14.81 31.41 -44.54
N GLU A 66 15.11 32.65 -44.19
CA GLU A 66 15.48 33.04 -42.83
C GLU A 66 14.30 32.88 -41.85
N LYS A 67 13.09 33.28 -42.25
CA LYS A 67 11.86 33.04 -41.46
C LYS A 67 11.64 31.55 -41.21
N PHE A 68 11.71 30.72 -42.25
CA PHE A 68 11.57 29.27 -42.09
C PHE A 68 12.69 28.65 -41.25
N GLN A 69 13.91 29.15 -41.36
CA GLN A 69 15.02 28.70 -40.52
C GLN A 69 14.73 29.01 -39.04
N SER A 70 14.29 30.23 -38.73
CA SER A 70 13.92 30.64 -37.38
C SER A 70 12.75 29.82 -36.82
N SER A 71 11.69 29.61 -37.59
CA SER A 71 10.55 28.77 -37.16
C SER A 71 10.96 27.33 -36.94
N LEU A 72 11.85 26.79 -37.78
CA LEU A 72 12.36 25.43 -37.65
C LEU A 72 13.23 25.27 -36.40
N ASP A 73 14.00 26.28 -36.03
CA ASP A 73 14.80 26.26 -34.81
C ASP A 73 13.92 26.37 -33.55
N CYS A 74 12.82 27.16 -33.60
CA CYS A 74 11.80 27.19 -32.56
C CYS A 74 11.14 25.82 -32.37
N LEU A 75 10.59 25.24 -33.44
CA LEU A 75 9.91 23.94 -33.38
C LEU A 75 10.80 22.79 -32.88
N LYS A 76 12.11 22.87 -33.10
CA LYS A 76 13.05 21.89 -32.54
C LYS A 76 13.21 22.05 -31.04
N LYS A 77 13.26 23.29 -30.55
CA LYS A 77 13.32 23.58 -29.12
C LYS A 77 12.04 23.11 -28.44
N ASP A 78 10.88 23.47 -28.99
CA ASP A 78 9.59 23.04 -28.45
C ASP A 78 9.48 21.51 -28.41
N LEU A 79 9.99 20.82 -29.44
CA LEU A 79 10.05 19.35 -29.44
C LEU A 79 10.97 18.80 -28.34
N GLU A 80 12.12 19.43 -28.08
CA GLU A 80 13.05 19.03 -27.03
C GLU A 80 12.41 19.23 -25.64
N ASP A 81 11.79 20.38 -25.41
CA ASP A 81 11.10 20.72 -24.16
C ASP A 81 9.92 19.74 -23.90
N MET A 82 9.14 19.42 -24.93
CA MET A 82 8.04 18.44 -24.83
C MET A 82 8.53 17.01 -24.57
N LEU A 83 9.69 16.62 -25.11
CA LEU A 83 10.27 15.30 -24.84
C LEU A 83 10.78 15.20 -23.40
N GLU A 84 11.33 16.29 -22.85
CA GLU A 84 11.75 16.33 -21.45
C GLU A 84 10.54 16.26 -20.51
N LEU A 85 9.48 17.03 -20.79
CA LEU A 85 8.24 16.97 -20.00
C LEU A 85 7.61 15.57 -20.04
N HIS A 86 7.56 14.94 -21.21
CA HIS A 86 7.08 13.56 -21.35
C HIS A 86 7.91 12.59 -20.50
N ARG A 87 9.24 12.74 -20.50
CA ARG A 87 10.14 11.90 -19.69
C ARG A 87 9.90 12.10 -18.19
N LYS A 88 9.72 13.35 -17.74
CA LYS A 88 9.37 13.67 -16.35
C LYS A 88 8.07 12.99 -15.94
N GLU A 89 7.03 13.07 -16.78
CA GLU A 89 5.74 12.44 -16.49
C GLU A 89 5.84 10.90 -16.46
N GLU A 90 6.58 10.28 -17.38
CA GLU A 90 6.84 8.84 -17.33
C GLU A 90 7.57 8.43 -16.04
N MET A 91 8.49 9.27 -15.55
CA MET A 91 9.19 9.04 -14.29
C MET A 91 8.21 9.10 -13.10
N LYS A 92 7.36 10.14 -13.03
CA LYS A 92 6.31 10.29 -12.00
C LYS A 92 5.39 9.07 -11.95
N VAL A 93 4.98 8.54 -13.11
CA VAL A 93 4.18 7.30 -13.19
C VAL A 93 4.92 6.10 -12.56
N THR A 94 6.22 5.94 -12.84
CA THR A 94 7.00 4.83 -12.26
C THR A 94 7.23 4.98 -10.76
N GLN A 95 7.48 6.20 -10.28
CA GLN A 95 7.63 6.51 -8.85
C GLN A 95 6.33 6.23 -8.09
N LEU A 96 5.19 6.75 -8.57
CA LEU A 96 3.88 6.49 -7.96
C LEU A 96 3.55 4.99 -7.94
N ALA A 97 3.84 4.26 -9.03
CA ALA A 97 3.63 2.82 -9.07
C ALA A 97 4.50 2.08 -8.03
N ALA A 98 5.73 2.53 -7.80
CA ALA A 98 6.61 1.97 -6.78
C ALA A 98 6.12 2.30 -5.36
N LYS A 99 5.73 3.56 -5.10
CA LYS A 99 5.17 4.03 -3.81
C LYS A 99 3.94 3.19 -3.42
N PHE A 100 2.95 3.09 -4.30
CA PHE A 100 1.76 2.29 -4.03
C PHE A 100 2.04 0.79 -3.94
N LYS A 101 3.07 0.28 -4.61
CA LYS A 101 3.49 -1.12 -4.44
C LYS A 101 4.07 -1.36 -3.04
N SER A 102 4.94 -0.46 -2.58
CA SER A 102 5.55 -0.52 -1.25
C SER A 102 4.48 -0.46 -0.16
N GLN A 103 3.58 0.52 -0.21
CA GLN A 103 2.48 0.67 0.74
C GLN A 103 1.59 -0.58 0.80
N ARG A 104 1.31 -1.21 -0.35
CA ARG A 104 0.54 -2.46 -0.38
C ARG A 104 1.28 -3.62 0.26
N GLU A 105 2.60 -3.71 0.06
CA GLU A 105 3.45 -4.74 0.68
C GLU A 105 3.52 -4.52 2.19
N GLN A 106 3.72 -3.29 2.65
CA GLN A 106 3.72 -2.91 4.08
C GLN A 106 2.40 -3.30 4.76
N ILE A 107 1.25 -2.84 4.24
CA ILE A 107 -0.07 -3.20 4.78
C ILE A 107 -0.25 -4.73 4.82
N THR A 108 0.23 -5.45 3.80
CA THR A 108 0.11 -6.92 3.79
C THR A 108 0.96 -7.54 4.90
N ASN A 109 2.21 -7.09 5.06
CA ASN A 109 3.15 -7.62 6.05
C ASN A 109 2.67 -7.36 7.49
N GLU A 110 2.24 -6.13 7.80
CA GLU A 110 1.71 -5.78 9.14
C GLU A 110 0.54 -6.69 9.54
N PHE A 111 -0.38 -6.94 8.61
CA PHE A 111 -1.52 -7.83 8.87
C PHE A 111 -1.12 -9.31 8.98
N GLU A 112 -0.07 -9.76 8.26
CA GLU A 112 0.49 -11.10 8.41
C GLU A 112 1.20 -11.28 9.77
N GLU A 113 1.92 -10.25 10.23
CA GLU A 113 2.52 -10.22 11.57
C GLU A 113 1.45 -10.30 12.66
N LEU A 114 0.40 -9.47 12.56
CA LEU A 114 -0.71 -9.49 13.51
C LEU A 114 -1.43 -10.84 13.54
N GLN A 115 -1.68 -11.46 12.38
CA GLN A 115 -2.28 -12.80 12.33
C GLN A 115 -1.39 -13.85 13.01
N THR A 116 -0.08 -13.76 12.80
CA THR A 116 0.88 -14.67 13.42
C THR A 116 0.93 -14.48 14.94
N PHE A 117 0.92 -13.23 15.41
CA PHE A 117 0.84 -12.89 16.83
C PHE A 117 -0.44 -13.46 17.46
N LEU A 118 -1.60 -13.19 16.87
CA LEU A 118 -2.89 -13.67 17.38
C LEU A 118 -2.97 -15.20 17.47
N GLU A 119 -2.41 -15.93 16.51
CA GLU A 119 -2.40 -17.40 16.57
C GLU A 119 -1.43 -17.93 17.65
N LYS A 120 -0.30 -17.26 17.88
CA LYS A 120 0.61 -17.58 18.98
C LYS A 120 -0.09 -17.37 20.33
N GLU A 121 -0.71 -16.21 20.52
CA GLU A 121 -1.44 -15.87 21.74
C GLU A 121 -2.58 -16.85 22.02
N LYS A 122 -3.40 -17.14 21.01
CA LYS A 122 -4.44 -18.16 21.11
C LYS A 122 -3.87 -19.53 21.51
N SER A 123 -2.76 -19.94 20.91
CA SER A 123 -2.11 -21.23 21.26
C SER A 123 -1.55 -21.23 22.68
N ARG A 124 -1.04 -20.09 23.15
CA ARG A 124 -0.50 -19.90 24.51
C ARG A 124 -1.62 -20.04 25.54
N HIS A 125 -2.71 -19.30 25.41
CA HIS A 125 -3.87 -19.41 26.31
C HIS A 125 -4.48 -20.81 26.32
N LEU A 126 -4.62 -21.46 25.16
CA LEU A 126 -5.12 -22.84 25.09
C LEU A 126 -4.20 -23.82 25.83
N SER A 127 -2.88 -23.67 25.69
CA SER A 127 -1.92 -24.53 26.38
C SER A 127 -1.95 -24.33 27.91
N ASN A 128 -2.05 -23.08 28.36
CA ASN A 128 -2.18 -22.75 29.78
C ASN A 128 -3.45 -23.35 30.38
N LEU A 129 -4.58 -23.23 29.66
CA LEU A 129 -5.85 -23.82 30.08
C LEU A 129 -5.78 -25.35 30.16
N GLU A 130 -5.14 -26.02 29.19
CA GLU A 130 -4.93 -27.48 29.22
C GLU A 130 -4.09 -27.90 30.44
N GLU A 131 -3.04 -27.14 30.77
CA GLU A 131 -2.21 -27.42 31.94
C GLU A 131 -2.99 -27.22 33.26
N GLU A 132 -3.78 -26.16 33.34
CA GLU A 132 -4.64 -25.90 34.49
C GLU A 132 -5.73 -26.98 34.66
N GLU A 133 -6.40 -27.37 33.57
CA GLU A 133 -7.37 -28.46 33.58
C GLU A 133 -6.71 -29.73 34.12
N LYS A 134 -5.52 -30.07 33.61
CA LYS A 134 -4.76 -31.24 34.05
C LYS A 134 -4.40 -31.19 35.54
N LYS A 135 -3.90 -30.05 36.03
CA LYS A 135 -3.56 -29.85 37.45
C LYS A 135 -4.81 -30.02 38.34
N SER A 136 -5.92 -29.43 37.94
CA SER A 136 -7.19 -29.50 38.66
C SER A 136 -7.73 -30.92 38.71
N LEU A 137 -7.76 -31.62 37.57
CA LEU A 137 -8.18 -33.01 37.50
C LEU A 137 -7.28 -33.93 38.34
N GLN A 138 -5.97 -33.69 38.35
CA GLN A 138 -5.04 -34.45 39.19
C GLN A 138 -5.34 -34.26 40.67
N SER A 139 -5.53 -33.01 41.13
CA SER A 139 -5.85 -32.72 42.54
C SER A 139 -7.18 -33.36 42.98
N ILE A 140 -8.20 -33.29 42.13
CA ILE A 140 -9.49 -33.96 42.38
C ILE A 140 -9.29 -35.47 42.46
N LYS A 141 -8.50 -36.06 41.56
CA LYS A 141 -8.22 -37.50 41.56
C LYS A 141 -7.51 -37.94 42.84
N GLU A 142 -6.51 -37.20 43.29
CA GLU A 142 -5.81 -37.45 44.55
C GLU A 142 -6.78 -37.38 45.74
N THR A 143 -7.64 -36.35 45.79
CA THR A 143 -8.68 -36.21 46.81
C THR A 143 -9.67 -37.39 46.80
N VAL A 144 -10.08 -37.85 45.61
CA VAL A 144 -10.96 -39.01 45.47
C VAL A 144 -10.29 -40.27 46.02
N THR A 145 -9.01 -40.50 45.71
CA THR A 145 -8.27 -41.66 46.23
C THR A 145 -8.15 -41.63 47.75
N GLU A 146 -7.89 -40.47 48.36
CA GLU A 146 -7.85 -40.34 49.82
C GLU A 146 -9.22 -40.64 50.45
N LEU A 147 -10.31 -40.16 49.85
CA LEU A 147 -11.66 -40.44 50.33
C LEU A 147 -12.04 -41.92 50.20
N GLU A 148 -11.60 -42.60 49.14
CA GLU A 148 -11.79 -44.04 48.97
C GLU A 148 -11.07 -44.85 50.05
N GLU A 149 -9.83 -44.47 50.39
CA GLU A 149 -9.07 -45.09 51.48
C GLU A 149 -9.76 -44.88 52.83
N GLN A 150 -10.21 -43.65 53.12
CA GLN A 150 -10.97 -43.36 54.33
C GLN A 150 -12.28 -44.16 54.38
N GLN A 151 -12.99 -44.27 53.26
CA GLN A 151 -14.22 -45.06 53.17
C GLN A 151 -13.95 -46.55 53.42
N PHE A 152 -12.85 -47.10 52.88
CA PHE A 152 -12.45 -48.49 53.12
C PHE A 152 -12.17 -48.75 54.60
N VAL A 153 -11.43 -47.85 55.25
CA VAL A 153 -11.13 -47.92 56.68
C VAL A 153 -12.41 -47.89 57.52
N LEU A 154 -13.33 -46.96 57.23
CA LEU A 154 -14.63 -46.87 57.90
C LEU A 154 -15.48 -48.13 57.71
N ARG A 155 -15.53 -48.69 56.49
CA ARG A 155 -16.26 -49.95 56.22
C ARG A 155 -15.72 -51.13 57.00
N SER A 156 -14.39 -51.26 57.07
CA SER A 156 -13.72 -52.31 57.85
C SER A 156 -14.11 -52.22 59.33
N TRP A 157 -14.11 -51.00 59.89
CA TRP A 157 -14.51 -50.73 61.27
C TRP A 157 -15.98 -51.03 61.54
N ILE A 158 -16.89 -50.63 60.65
CA ILE A 158 -18.31 -50.96 60.74
C ILE A 158 -18.47 -52.48 60.83
N THR A 159 -17.79 -53.21 59.93
CA THR A 159 -17.84 -54.68 59.90
C THR A 159 -17.33 -55.31 61.20
N GLU A 160 -16.22 -54.81 61.76
CA GLU A 160 -15.68 -55.32 63.02
C GLU A 160 -16.63 -55.08 64.21
N ILE A 161 -17.25 -53.90 64.28
CA ILE A 161 -18.27 -53.60 65.29
C ILE A 161 -19.50 -54.48 65.12
N GLU A 162 -20.04 -54.60 63.91
CA GLU A 162 -21.20 -55.45 63.62
C GLU A 162 -20.95 -56.90 64.03
N LEU A 163 -19.78 -57.45 63.70
CA LEU A 163 -19.37 -58.80 64.11
C LEU A 163 -19.28 -58.93 65.63
N LYS A 164 -18.71 -57.93 66.31
CA LYS A 164 -18.60 -57.91 67.78
C LYS A 164 -19.99 -57.90 68.43
N CYS A 165 -20.93 -57.10 67.91
CA CYS A 165 -22.31 -57.01 68.38
C CYS A 165 -23.12 -58.31 68.22
N GLN A 166 -22.73 -59.20 67.31
CA GLN A 166 -23.39 -60.50 67.10
C GLN A 166 -22.88 -61.61 68.03
N GLN A 167 -21.84 -61.36 68.83
CA GLN A 167 -21.26 -62.35 69.74
C GLN A 167 -22.14 -62.60 70.97
N GLN A 168 -22.00 -63.78 71.59
CA GLN A 168 -22.64 -64.08 72.88
C GLN A 168 -22.05 -63.22 74.00
N ASP A 169 -22.84 -62.96 75.06
CA ASP A 169 -22.57 -61.97 76.10
C ASP A 169 -21.14 -62.00 76.66
N VAL A 170 -20.57 -63.18 76.92
CA VAL A 170 -19.21 -63.32 77.46
C VAL A 170 -18.15 -62.83 76.46
N GLU A 171 -18.30 -63.20 75.19
CA GLU A 171 -17.32 -62.86 74.14
C GLU A 171 -17.48 -61.44 73.62
N LEU A 172 -18.70 -60.91 73.67
CA LEU A 172 -18.98 -59.49 73.47
C LEU A 172 -18.22 -58.64 74.50
N LEU A 173 -18.32 -58.98 75.79
CA LEU A 173 -17.72 -58.20 76.88
C LEU A 173 -16.20 -58.30 76.92
N LYS A 174 -15.63 -59.38 76.38
CA LYS A 174 -14.18 -59.54 76.28
C LYS A 174 -13.57 -58.46 75.38
N ASP A 175 -12.64 -57.69 75.94
CA ASP A 175 -11.91 -56.60 75.28
C ASP A 175 -12.79 -55.47 74.70
N ALA A 176 -14.07 -55.39 75.08
CA ALA A 176 -15.02 -54.40 74.56
C ALA A 176 -14.53 -52.95 74.73
N LYS A 177 -13.90 -52.66 75.87
CA LYS A 177 -13.34 -51.33 76.16
C LYS A 177 -12.20 -50.96 75.20
N ILE A 178 -11.32 -51.92 74.86
CA ILE A 178 -10.19 -51.68 73.94
C ILE A 178 -10.72 -51.39 72.53
N VAL A 179 -11.69 -52.19 72.09
CA VAL A 179 -12.35 -52.05 70.78
C VAL A 179 -13.01 -50.67 70.69
N LEU A 180 -13.81 -50.27 71.69
CA LEU A 180 -14.48 -48.95 71.73
C LEU A 180 -13.50 -47.76 71.76
N SER A 181 -12.46 -47.82 72.60
CA SER A 181 -11.45 -46.75 72.69
C SER A 181 -10.68 -46.55 71.38
N ARG A 182 -10.52 -47.60 70.58
CA ARG A 182 -9.87 -47.50 69.27
C ARG A 182 -10.68 -46.63 68.29
N TYR A 183 -12.01 -46.68 68.35
CA TYR A 183 -12.89 -45.89 67.46
C TYR A 183 -13.04 -44.43 67.89
N GLU A 184 -13.13 -44.17 69.20
CA GLU A 184 -13.27 -42.80 69.72
C GLU A 184 -12.11 -41.88 69.31
N ASN A 185 -10.92 -42.45 69.09
CA ASN A 185 -9.71 -41.72 68.72
C ASN A 185 -9.51 -41.54 67.20
N MET A 186 -10.38 -42.09 66.37
CA MET A 186 -10.21 -42.10 64.90
C MET A 186 -11.43 -41.44 64.23
N LYS A 187 -11.60 -40.13 64.42
CA LYS A 187 -12.54 -39.34 63.61
C LYS A 187 -11.95 -39.12 62.22
N PRO A 188 -12.71 -39.32 61.13
CA PRO A 188 -12.23 -39.03 59.79
C PRO A 188 -11.80 -37.57 59.67
N GLN A 189 -10.68 -37.32 58.98
CA GLN A 189 -10.21 -35.95 58.76
C GLN A 189 -11.16 -35.26 57.77
N GLN A 190 -11.65 -34.07 58.11
CA GLN A 190 -12.40 -33.25 57.17
C GLN A 190 -11.43 -32.69 56.14
N THR A 191 -11.40 -33.28 54.94
CA THR A 191 -10.76 -32.66 53.78
C THR A 191 -11.65 -31.50 53.32
N ASN A 192 -11.10 -30.28 53.32
CA ASN A 192 -11.80 -29.09 52.84
C ASN A 192 -11.81 -29.09 51.30
N VAL A 193 -12.96 -29.44 50.72
CA VAL A 193 -13.16 -29.63 49.29
C VAL A 193 -13.35 -28.29 48.54
N TYR A 194 -13.52 -27.16 49.25
CA TYR A 194 -14.08 -25.94 48.65
C TYR A 194 -13.05 -24.84 48.32
N THR A 195 -11.84 -24.87 48.90
CA THR A 195 -10.86 -23.74 48.83
C THR A 195 -9.95 -23.68 47.60
N LEU A 196 -10.09 -24.56 46.61
CA LEU A 196 -9.17 -24.62 45.46
C LEU A 196 -9.66 -23.88 44.21
N MET A 197 -10.94 -23.49 44.15
CA MET A 197 -11.51 -22.77 43.00
C MET A 197 -11.39 -21.24 43.14
N GLU A 198 -11.54 -20.69 44.35
CA GLU A 198 -11.62 -19.23 44.56
C GLU A 198 -10.25 -18.52 44.65
N ASN A 199 -9.16 -19.23 44.99
CA ASN A 199 -7.83 -18.61 45.16
C ASN A 199 -7.03 -18.47 43.84
N LYS A 200 -7.60 -18.86 42.68
CA LYS A 200 -6.88 -18.90 41.41
C LYS A 200 -7.33 -17.84 40.40
N GLU A 201 -8.59 -17.41 40.46
CA GLU A 201 -9.10 -16.30 39.64
C GLU A 201 -8.30 -15.00 39.93
N GLU A 202 -7.95 -14.72 41.20
CA GLU A 202 -7.13 -13.54 41.56
C GLU A 202 -5.68 -13.61 41.04
N THR A 203 -5.05 -14.79 41.01
CA THR A 203 -3.66 -14.92 40.52
C THR A 203 -3.55 -14.89 39.00
N GLN A 204 -4.62 -15.29 38.29
CA GLN A 204 -4.63 -15.32 36.83
C GLN A 204 -4.88 -13.92 36.23
N GLU A 205 -5.73 -13.11 36.87
CA GLU A 205 -5.90 -11.70 36.51
C GLU A 205 -4.60 -10.88 36.71
N GLU A 206 -3.81 -11.18 37.75
CA GLU A 206 -2.54 -10.49 38.01
C GLU A 206 -1.41 -10.89 37.03
N GLU A 207 -1.36 -12.13 36.55
CA GLU A 207 -0.35 -12.55 35.55
C GLU A 207 -0.73 -12.11 34.12
N GLU A 208 -2.01 -12.16 33.73
CA GLU A 208 -2.48 -11.68 32.41
C GLU A 208 -2.28 -10.17 32.25
N THR A 209 -2.57 -9.38 33.29
CA THR A 209 -2.36 -7.91 33.25
C THR A 209 -0.91 -7.48 33.18
N GLN A 210 0.02 -8.32 33.63
CA GLN A 210 1.44 -8.01 33.65
C GLN A 210 2.11 -8.29 32.29
N GLU A 211 1.63 -9.30 31.58
CA GLU A 211 2.13 -9.67 30.24
C GLU A 211 1.50 -8.79 29.14
N GLU A 212 0.22 -8.41 29.28
CA GLU A 212 -0.41 -7.41 28.40
C GLU A 212 0.32 -6.05 28.44
N ALA A 213 0.88 -5.67 29.59
CA ALA A 213 1.63 -4.42 29.74
C ALA A 213 3.02 -4.46 29.08
N GLU A 214 3.65 -5.64 28.99
CA GLU A 214 4.94 -5.81 28.32
C GLU A 214 4.77 -5.81 26.79
N ASP A 215 3.69 -6.40 26.28
CA ASP A 215 3.36 -6.41 24.85
C ASP A 215 2.90 -5.02 24.34
N GLU A 216 2.19 -4.23 25.16
CA GLU A 216 1.79 -2.85 24.81
C GLU A 216 3.02 -1.91 24.66
N GLU A 217 4.04 -2.06 25.52
CA GLU A 217 5.25 -1.24 25.48
C GLU A 217 6.10 -1.54 24.23
N GLU A 218 6.17 -2.80 23.78
CA GLU A 218 6.88 -3.20 22.56
C GLU A 218 6.17 -2.72 21.27
N VAL A 219 4.84 -2.64 21.28
CA VAL A 219 4.06 -2.11 20.15
C VAL A 219 4.16 -0.59 20.05
N GLU A 220 4.20 0.13 21.17
CA GLU A 220 4.35 1.58 21.20
C GLU A 220 5.74 2.01 20.67
N GLU A 221 6.80 1.29 21.06
CA GLU A 221 8.18 1.56 20.61
C GLU A 221 8.33 1.33 19.09
N LYS A 222 7.66 0.30 18.54
CA LYS A 222 7.68 0.00 17.10
C LYS A 222 6.88 1.01 16.26
N ALA A 223 5.79 1.55 16.83
CA ALA A 223 4.98 2.58 16.16
C ALA A 223 5.69 3.94 16.11
N GLU A 224 6.50 4.29 17.12
CA GLU A 224 7.32 5.50 17.09
C GLU A 224 8.41 5.42 16.00
N GLU A 225 9.04 4.25 15.80
CA GLU A 225 10.08 4.07 14.77
C GLU A 225 9.51 4.16 13.34
N GLU A 226 8.31 3.60 13.09
CA GLU A 226 7.62 3.72 11.79
C GLU A 226 7.16 5.16 11.48
N ALA A 227 6.73 5.92 12.49
CA ALA A 227 6.33 7.31 12.32
C ALA A 227 7.51 8.24 11.98
N GLU A 228 8.71 7.94 12.48
CA GLU A 228 9.92 8.70 12.12
C GLU A 228 10.33 8.46 10.65
N GLU A 229 10.12 7.25 10.12
CA GLU A 229 10.45 6.90 8.73
C GLU A 229 9.44 7.50 7.72
N GLU A 230 8.16 7.62 8.08
CA GLU A 230 7.15 8.32 7.25
C GLU A 230 7.42 9.83 7.13
N VAL A 231 7.88 10.47 8.21
CA VAL A 231 8.19 11.92 8.22
C VAL A 231 9.43 12.24 7.39
N GLU A 232 10.43 11.35 7.33
CA GLU A 232 11.62 11.56 6.49
C GLU A 232 11.27 11.51 4.99
N PHE A 233 10.26 10.72 4.61
CA PHE A 233 9.81 10.58 3.22
C PHE A 233 8.95 11.76 2.72
N GLU A 234 8.13 12.39 3.57
CA GLU A 234 7.35 13.59 3.20
C GLU A 234 8.26 14.81 2.93
N VAL A 235 9.39 14.92 3.64
CA VAL A 235 10.35 16.02 3.46
C VAL A 235 11.08 15.94 2.11
N GLU A 236 11.32 14.74 1.57
CA GLU A 236 11.92 14.58 0.23
C GLU A 236 10.93 14.91 -0.91
N GLU A 237 9.63 14.66 -0.73
CA GLU A 237 8.60 15.04 -1.72
C GLU A 237 8.38 16.57 -1.77
N ASP A 238 8.42 17.26 -0.61
CA ASP A 238 8.28 18.72 -0.53
C ASP A 238 9.50 19.47 -1.14
N GLU A 239 10.72 18.94 -1.00
CA GLU A 239 11.93 19.53 -1.60
C GLU A 239 11.96 19.40 -3.14
N GLU A 240 11.36 18.35 -3.72
CA GLU A 240 11.23 18.21 -5.18
C GLU A 240 10.11 19.08 -5.78
N GLU A 241 9.03 19.37 -5.04
CA GLU A 241 7.96 20.27 -5.48
C GLU A 241 8.36 21.76 -5.44
N GLU A 242 9.17 22.19 -4.45
CA GLU A 242 9.66 23.59 -4.37
C GLU A 242 10.64 23.97 -5.50
N GLU A 243 11.31 23.01 -6.15
CA GLU A 243 12.16 23.27 -7.32
C GLU A 243 11.38 23.42 -8.65
N GLU A 244 10.08 23.08 -8.72
CA GLU A 244 9.27 23.15 -9.95
C GLU A 244 8.40 24.43 -10.09
N GLU A 245 8.36 25.35 -9.12
CA GLU A 245 7.66 26.64 -9.25
C GLU A 245 8.49 27.74 -9.97
N GLU A 246 8.89 27.52 -11.22
CA GLU A 246 9.13 28.64 -12.16
C GLU A 246 7.83 28.87 -12.96
N MET A 247 7.20 30.04 -12.75
CA MET A 247 5.94 30.39 -13.42
C MET A 247 6.11 30.47 -14.95
N PRO A 248 5.20 29.87 -15.76
CA PRO A 248 5.27 29.99 -17.21
C PRO A 248 4.88 31.42 -17.66
N ASP A 249 5.55 31.91 -18.70
CA ASP A 249 5.26 33.21 -19.31
C ASP A 249 3.83 33.20 -19.92
N GLU A 250 3.10 34.33 -19.84
CA GLU A 250 1.68 34.45 -20.29
C GLU A 250 1.44 34.05 -21.77
N GLU A 251 2.49 33.94 -22.59
CA GLU A 251 2.42 33.47 -23.99
C GLU A 251 2.36 31.92 -24.09
N GLU A 252 2.87 31.19 -23.11
CA GLU A 252 2.85 29.70 -23.07
C GLU A 252 1.47 29.16 -22.67
N GLU A 253 0.73 29.88 -21.82
CA GLU A 253 -0.63 29.49 -21.41
C GLU A 253 -1.61 29.49 -22.60
N GLU A 254 -1.49 30.45 -23.55
CA GLU A 254 -2.36 30.49 -24.73
C GLU A 254 -2.09 29.34 -25.71
N GLU A 255 -0.84 28.86 -25.80
CA GLU A 255 -0.45 27.75 -26.67
C GLU A 255 -0.86 26.39 -26.10
N VAL A 256 -0.70 26.19 -24.79
CA VAL A 256 -1.18 25.00 -24.06
C VAL A 256 -2.70 24.89 -24.16
N ASP A 257 -3.42 26.01 -24.08
CA ASP A 257 -4.88 26.04 -24.17
C ASP A 257 -5.41 25.85 -25.61
N LEU A 258 -4.59 26.12 -26.63
CA LEU A 258 -4.88 25.75 -28.03
C LEU A 258 -4.64 24.25 -28.26
N GLN A 259 -3.56 23.70 -27.71
CA GLN A 259 -3.22 22.29 -27.82
C GLN A 259 -4.23 21.40 -27.07
N ARG A 260 -4.73 21.84 -25.90
CA ARG A 260 -5.81 21.16 -25.15
C ARG A 260 -7.09 21.05 -25.97
N LYS A 261 -7.49 22.13 -26.66
CA LYS A 261 -8.67 22.13 -27.54
C LYS A 261 -8.51 21.19 -28.74
N ILE A 262 -7.30 21.04 -29.27
CA ILE A 262 -7.00 20.11 -30.36
C ILE A 262 -7.09 18.66 -29.87
N ILE A 263 -6.53 18.35 -28.69
CA ILE A 263 -6.57 17.00 -28.10
C ILE A 263 -8.00 16.59 -27.74
N GLU A 264 -8.80 17.49 -27.15
CA GLU A 264 -10.22 17.24 -26.84
C GLU A 264 -11.06 17.03 -28.11
N SER A 265 -10.69 17.65 -29.24
CA SER A 265 -11.37 17.45 -30.54
C SER A 265 -11.04 16.13 -31.22
N LEU A 266 -9.98 15.43 -30.76
CA LEU A 266 -9.47 14.18 -31.34
C LEU A 266 -9.72 12.96 -30.44
N ALA A 267 -10.27 13.14 -29.24
CA ALA A 267 -10.62 12.04 -28.36
C ALA A 267 -11.87 11.29 -28.87
N PRO A 268 -11.80 9.97 -29.15
CA PRO A 268 -12.98 9.18 -29.48
C PRO A 268 -13.85 8.95 -28.23
N ASP A 269 -15.15 9.16 -28.37
CA ASP A 269 -16.19 8.88 -27.36
C ASP A 269 -16.07 7.44 -26.85
N TRP A 270 -15.48 7.27 -25.67
CA TRP A 270 -15.54 6.02 -24.92
C TRP A 270 -16.76 6.07 -23.99
N THR A 271 -17.95 6.20 -24.58
CA THR A 271 -19.19 5.89 -23.87
C THR A 271 -19.31 4.37 -23.78
N ILE A 272 -18.96 3.87 -22.60
CA ILE A 272 -19.04 2.46 -22.18
C ILE A 272 -20.44 1.91 -22.42
N ALA A 273 -20.51 0.73 -23.05
CA ALA A 273 -21.68 -0.16 -23.09
C ALA A 273 -21.37 -1.46 -22.34
#